data_AF-A0A2W0CBF2-F1
#
_entry.id   AF-A0A2W0CBF2-F1
#
_cell.length_a   1.000
_cell.length_b   1.000
_cell.length_c   1.000
_cell.angle_alpha   90.00
_cell.angle_beta   90.00
_cell.angle_gamma   90.00
#
_symmetry.space_group_name_H-M   'P 1'
#
loop_
_entity.id
_entity.type
_entity.pdbx_description
1 polymer ?
#
loop_
_entity_poly.entity_id
_entity_poly.type
_entity_poly.pdbx_seq_one_letter_code
_entity_poly.pdbx_strand_id
1 'polypeptide(L)'
;MEPPIEEQKRDYRPLGVSGLGGWLILIQIGLLLTIVLLAVQLIQQIVPIFTTETWELLTSKQSDYYHPLWGPVLIFELVYNVLFLLFSLYTVFAFYSKKAILPRLMIIFYSVSLVVGIIDYLLLLQIPMASDLEDGSSMREIAKSVLTCAIWIPYFIKSVRVRNTFVN
;
A
#
# COMPACT_ATOMS: atom_id res chain seq x y z
N MET A 1 -7.27 55.07 -35.70
CA MET A 1 -6.01 54.59 -35.09
C MET A 1 -6.42 53.65 -33.97
N GLU A 2 -6.47 52.35 -34.28
CA GLU A 2 -6.69 51.33 -33.25
C GLU A 2 -5.41 51.19 -32.42
N PRO A 3 -5.51 51.08 -31.08
CA PRO A 3 -4.34 50.89 -30.25
C PRO A 3 -3.73 49.50 -30.53
N PRO A 4 -2.40 49.34 -30.39
CA PRO A 4 -1.77 48.04 -30.59
C PRO A 4 -2.26 47.09 -29.50
N ILE A 5 -2.72 45.90 -29.91
CA ILE A 5 -3.00 44.80 -28.99
C ILE A 5 -1.65 44.38 -28.41
N GLU A 6 -1.36 44.81 -27.18
CA GLU A 6 -0.24 44.26 -26.42
C GLU A 6 -0.52 42.77 -26.22
N GLU A 7 0.18 41.93 -27.01
CA GLU A 7 0.25 40.51 -26.76
C GLU A 7 0.85 40.31 -25.36
N GLN A 8 -0.05 40.10 -24.40
CA GLN A 8 0.29 39.75 -23.04
C GLN A 8 0.93 38.36 -23.11
N LYS A 9 2.25 38.34 -23.32
CA LYS A 9 3.09 37.14 -23.39
C LYS A 9 2.95 36.45 -22.04
N ARG A 10 2.00 35.51 -21.92
CA ARG A 10 1.82 34.69 -20.72
C ARG A 10 3.19 34.08 -20.43
N ASP A 11 3.78 34.49 -19.31
CA ASP A 11 5.05 33.97 -18.81
C ASP A 11 4.84 32.49 -18.49
N TYR A 12 4.97 31.64 -19.52
CA TYR A 12 5.02 30.19 -19.38
C TYR A 12 6.33 29.85 -18.69
N ARG A 13 6.41 30.11 -17.38
CA ARG A 13 7.47 29.53 -16.57
C ARG A 13 7.31 28.02 -16.72
N PRO A 14 8.25 27.30 -17.33
CA PRO A 14 8.15 25.86 -17.39
C PRO A 14 8.03 25.38 -15.94
N LEU A 15 7.04 24.52 -15.66
CA LEU A 15 6.73 23.99 -14.34
C LEU A 15 7.92 23.16 -13.80
N GLY A 16 8.99 23.84 -13.37
CA GLY A 16 10.22 23.27 -12.82
C GLY A 16 10.57 21.86 -13.33
N VAL A 17 10.96 20.98 -12.42
CA VAL A 17 11.04 19.55 -12.68
C VAL A 17 9.63 18.93 -12.71
N SER A 18 9.28 18.21 -13.77
CA SER A 18 7.98 17.53 -13.94
C SER A 18 8.12 16.18 -14.65
N GLY A 19 7.03 15.39 -14.71
CA GLY A 19 6.98 14.06 -15.31
C GLY A 19 7.29 12.90 -14.35
N LEU A 20 7.15 11.67 -14.86
CA LEU A 20 7.24 10.40 -14.11
C LEU A 20 8.70 9.93 -13.84
N GLY A 21 9.67 10.82 -13.95
CA GLY A 21 11.10 10.51 -13.76
C GLY A 21 11.62 10.70 -12.33
N GLY A 22 12.91 10.41 -12.13
CA GLY A 22 13.60 10.56 -10.85
C GLY A 22 13.08 9.58 -9.79
N TRP A 23 12.89 10.06 -8.56
CA TRP A 23 12.39 9.27 -7.44
C TRP A 23 11.02 8.62 -7.68
N LEU A 24 10.21 9.15 -8.60
CA LEU A 24 8.93 8.53 -8.99
C LEU A 24 9.10 7.19 -9.71
N ILE A 25 10.28 6.89 -10.28
CA ILE A 25 10.56 5.59 -10.90
C ILE A 25 10.60 4.49 -9.82
N LEU A 26 11.23 4.77 -8.68
CA LEU A 26 11.29 3.83 -7.56
C LEU A 26 9.88 3.54 -7.01
N ILE A 27 9.03 4.57 -6.96
CA ILE A 27 7.63 4.39 -6.57
C ILE A 27 6.88 3.48 -7.54
N GLN A 28 7.06 3.67 -8.85
CA GLN A 28 6.40 2.83 -9.86
C GLN A 28 6.81 1.36 -9.71
N ILE A 29 8.11 1.10 -9.56
CA ILE A 29 8.62 -0.26 -9.37
C ILE A 29 8.05 -0.85 -8.09
N GLY A 30 8.08 -0.10 -6.99
CA GLY A 30 7.52 -0.54 -5.70
C GLY A 30 6.04 -0.89 -5.81
N LEU A 31 5.23 -0.02 -6.42
CA LEU A 31 3.79 -0.21 -6.51
C LEU A 31 3.41 -1.41 -7.40
N LEU A 32 4.10 -1.60 -8.53
CA LEU A 32 3.91 -2.76 -9.40
C LEU A 32 4.34 -4.05 -8.70
N LEU A 33 5.48 -4.03 -8.02
CA LEU A 33 5.96 -5.18 -7.25
C LEU A 33 4.96 -5.54 -6.14
N THR A 34 4.42 -4.56 -5.41
CA THR A 34 3.42 -4.79 -4.37
C THR A 34 2.17 -5.48 -4.94
N ILE A 35 1.67 -5.06 -6.11
CA ILE A 35 0.51 -5.71 -6.75
C ILE A 35 0.79 -7.18 -7.04
N VAL A 36 1.96 -7.48 -7.60
CA VAL A 36 2.36 -8.86 -7.91
C VAL A 36 2.47 -9.69 -6.64
N LEU A 37 3.14 -9.15 -5.61
CA LEU A 37 3.31 -9.85 -4.34
C LEU A 37 1.97 -10.09 -3.62
N LEU A 38 1.08 -9.10 -3.58
CA LEU A 38 -0.27 -9.25 -3.01
C LEU A 38 -1.09 -10.29 -3.77
N ALA A 39 -1.02 -10.31 -5.10
CA ALA A 39 -1.72 -11.30 -5.90
C ALA A 39 -1.20 -12.72 -5.64
N VAL A 40 0.13 -12.88 -5.53
CA VAL A 40 0.75 -14.15 -5.19
C VAL A 40 0.38 -14.59 -3.78
N GLN A 41 0.44 -13.70 -2.78
CA GLN A 41 0.02 -13.98 -1.41
C GLN A 41 -1.45 -14.44 -1.35
N LEU A 42 -2.36 -13.74 -2.04
CA LEU A 42 -3.77 -14.13 -2.09
C LEU A 42 -3.95 -15.53 -2.66
N ILE A 43 -3.34 -15.84 -3.80
CA ILE A 43 -3.56 -17.10 -4.53
C ILE A 43 -2.84 -18.28 -3.86
N GLN A 44 -1.62 -18.07 -3.37
CA GLN A 44 -0.76 -19.15 -2.89
C GLN A 44 -0.81 -19.35 -1.37
N GLN A 45 -1.17 -18.33 -0.60
CA GLN A 45 -1.14 -18.39 0.86
C GLN A 45 -2.56 -18.27 1.44
N ILE A 46 -3.31 -17.23 1.09
CA ILE A 46 -4.61 -16.95 1.75
C ILE A 46 -5.71 -17.88 1.25
N VAL A 47 -5.93 -18.00 -0.07
CA VAL A 47 -7.02 -18.82 -0.62
C VAL A 47 -6.93 -20.30 -0.20
N PRO A 48 -5.76 -20.96 -0.22
CA PRO A 48 -5.66 -22.36 0.19
C PRO A 48 -6.07 -22.61 1.64
N ILE A 49 -5.89 -21.64 2.54
CA ILE A 49 -6.30 -21.77 3.95
C ILE A 49 -7.80 -22.06 4.07
N PHE A 50 -8.62 -21.48 3.19
CA PHE A 50 -10.08 -21.66 3.19
C PHE A 50 -10.56 -22.94 2.50
N THR A 51 -9.66 -23.72 1.86
CA THR A 51 -10.03 -24.93 1.10
C THR A 51 -10.11 -26.22 1.93
N THR A 52 -10.46 -26.09 3.21
CA THR A 52 -10.96 -27.12 4.16
C THR A 52 -9.94 -27.64 5.18
N GLU A 53 -8.83 -28.28 4.80
CA GLU A 53 -7.94 -28.93 5.78
C GLU A 53 -7.32 -27.93 6.78
N THR A 54 -6.73 -26.84 6.28
CA THR A 54 -6.11 -25.83 7.15
C THR A 54 -7.15 -25.02 7.94
N TRP A 55 -8.29 -24.71 7.32
CA TRP A 55 -9.40 -24.03 8.00
C TRP A 55 -9.91 -24.85 9.18
N GLU A 56 -10.16 -26.14 8.98
CA GLU A 56 -10.63 -27.04 10.05
C GLU A 56 -9.58 -27.21 11.14
N LEU A 57 -8.29 -27.33 10.79
CA LEU A 57 -7.20 -27.41 11.77
C LEU A 57 -7.12 -26.18 12.67
N LEU A 58 -7.38 -24.98 12.15
CA LEU A 58 -7.25 -23.73 12.92
C LEU A 58 -8.55 -23.32 13.64
N THR A 59 -9.72 -23.75 13.14
CA THR A 59 -11.04 -23.32 13.64
C THR A 59 -11.86 -24.40 14.34
N SER A 60 -11.49 -25.69 14.22
CA SER A 60 -12.15 -26.77 14.93
C SER A 60 -11.66 -26.87 16.37
N LYS A 61 -12.59 -26.88 17.33
CA LYS A 61 -12.29 -27.06 18.77
C LYS A 61 -11.64 -28.41 19.10
N GLN A 62 -11.63 -29.34 18.15
CA GLN A 62 -11.06 -30.68 18.30
C GLN A 62 -9.56 -30.72 17.94
N SER A 63 -9.02 -29.63 17.39
CA SER A 63 -7.62 -29.49 17.03
C SER A 63 -6.79 -28.87 18.15
N ASP A 64 -5.57 -29.36 18.34
CA ASP A 64 -4.58 -28.79 19.27
C ASP A 64 -4.14 -27.36 18.89
N TYR A 65 -4.38 -26.95 17.64
CA TYR A 65 -4.05 -25.62 17.11
C TYR A 65 -5.22 -24.63 17.17
N TYR A 66 -6.35 -25.02 17.78
CA TYR A 66 -7.53 -24.17 17.87
C TYR A 66 -7.27 -22.89 18.65
N HIS A 67 -7.66 -21.77 18.04
CA HIS A 67 -7.78 -20.49 18.75
C HIS A 67 -9.01 -19.74 18.23
N PRO A 68 -9.87 -19.17 19.11
CA PRO A 68 -11.06 -18.45 18.69
C PRO A 68 -10.80 -17.27 17.73
N LEU A 69 -9.60 -16.69 17.77
CA LEU A 69 -9.21 -15.57 16.90
C LEU A 69 -8.86 -15.98 15.48
N TRP A 70 -8.53 -17.26 15.20
CA TRP A 70 -8.12 -17.67 13.85
C TRP A 70 -9.16 -17.35 12.78
N GLY A 71 -10.43 -17.69 13.01
CA GLY A 71 -11.50 -17.44 12.05
C GLY A 71 -11.64 -15.95 11.71
N PRO A 72 -11.85 -15.06 12.70
CA PRO A 72 -11.92 -13.61 12.46
C PRO A 72 -10.66 -13.02 11.82
N VAL A 73 -9.46 -13.42 12.25
CA VAL A 73 -8.19 -12.92 11.70
C VAL A 73 -8.03 -13.30 10.23
N LEU A 74 -8.29 -14.55 9.88
CA LEU A 74 -8.18 -15.02 8.49
C LEU A 74 -9.18 -14.32 7.55
N ILE A 75 -10.42 -14.11 8.03
CA ILE A 75 -11.44 -13.37 7.25
C ILE A 75 -11.00 -11.91 7.08
N PHE A 76 -10.50 -11.28 8.14
CA PHE A 76 -9.97 -9.92 8.08
C PHE A 76 -8.82 -9.82 7.07
N GLU A 77 -7.85 -10.73 7.13
CA GLU A 77 -6.70 -10.77 6.23
C GLU A 77 -7.14 -10.93 4.77
N LEU A 78 -8.09 -11.82 4.48
CA LEU A 78 -8.64 -12.01 3.14
C LEU A 78 -9.30 -10.72 2.62
N VAL A 79 -10.22 -10.15 3.41
CA VAL A 79 -10.96 -8.94 3.02
C VAL A 79 -10.00 -7.77 2.81
N TYR A 80 -9.06 -7.56 3.73
CA TYR A 80 -8.05 -6.51 3.63
C TYR A 80 -7.20 -6.68 2.37
N ASN A 81 -6.63 -7.86 2.12
CA ASN A 81 -5.75 -8.07 0.97
C ASN A 81 -6.49 -7.88 -0.36
N VAL A 82 -7.74 -8.32 -0.47
CA VAL A 82 -8.57 -8.09 -1.67
C VAL A 82 -8.83 -6.60 -1.89
N LEU A 83 -9.27 -5.88 -0.85
CA LEU A 83 -9.52 -4.44 -0.93
C LEU A 83 -8.24 -3.65 -1.22
N PHE A 84 -7.13 -4.04 -0.60
CA PHE A 84 -5.84 -3.40 -0.78
C PHE A 84 -5.26 -3.65 -2.17
N LEU A 85 -5.47 -4.83 -2.76
CA LEU A 85 -5.13 -5.12 -4.15
C LEU A 85 -5.94 -4.24 -5.12
N LEU A 86 -7.26 -4.14 -4.94
CA LEU A 86 -8.11 -3.27 -5.75
C LEU A 86 -7.69 -1.80 -5.64
N PHE A 87 -7.41 -1.35 -4.42
CA PHE A 87 -6.90 -0.01 -4.14
C PHE A 87 -5.54 0.25 -4.80
N SER A 88 -4.64 -0.74 -4.79
CA SER A 88 -3.33 -0.67 -5.43
C SER A 88 -3.45 -0.53 -6.95
N LEU A 89 -4.33 -1.32 -7.57
CA LEU A 89 -4.64 -1.24 -9.00
C LEU A 89 -5.19 0.14 -9.38
N TYR A 90 -6.11 0.67 -8.58
CA TYR A 90 -6.62 2.03 -8.79
C TYR A 90 -5.53 3.09 -8.61
N THR A 91 -4.63 2.91 -7.63
CA THR A 91 -3.51 3.83 -7.40
C THR A 91 -2.56 3.84 -8.60
N VAL A 92 -2.27 2.69 -9.20
CA VAL A 92 -1.49 2.60 -10.45
C VAL A 92 -2.19 3.33 -11.59
N PHE A 93 -3.49 3.11 -11.76
CA PHE A 93 -4.27 3.82 -12.77
C PHE A 93 -4.21 5.34 -12.58
N ALA A 94 -4.41 5.83 -11.35
CA ALA A 94 -4.32 7.24 -11.00
C ALA A 94 -2.90 7.80 -11.20
N PHE A 95 -1.87 6.98 -10.96
CA PHE A 95 -0.47 7.32 -11.16
C PHE A 95 -0.17 7.59 -12.64
N TYR A 96 -0.49 6.66 -13.52
CA TYR A 96 -0.23 6.83 -14.96
C TYR A 96 -1.15 7.85 -15.62
N SER A 97 -2.37 8.03 -15.08
CA SER A 97 -3.29 9.09 -15.49
C SER A 97 -2.90 10.47 -14.97
N LYS A 98 -1.84 10.57 -14.15
CA LYS A 98 -1.32 11.80 -13.54
C LYS A 98 -2.39 12.59 -12.77
N LYS A 99 -3.31 11.86 -12.11
CA LYS A 99 -4.43 12.46 -11.39
C LYS A 99 -3.98 13.23 -10.16
N ALA A 100 -4.59 14.39 -9.92
CA ALA A 100 -4.32 15.24 -8.76
C ALA A 100 -4.58 14.56 -7.40
N ILE A 101 -5.38 13.49 -7.39
CA ILE A 101 -5.63 12.68 -6.18
C ILE A 101 -4.45 11.77 -5.80
N LEU A 102 -3.53 11.47 -6.72
CA LEU A 102 -2.47 10.48 -6.51
C LEU A 102 -1.62 10.76 -5.26
N PRO A 103 -1.13 11.99 -4.99
CA PRO A 103 -0.33 12.24 -3.80
C PRO A 103 -1.08 11.85 -2.51
N ARG A 104 -2.40 12.05 -2.46
CA ARG A 104 -3.23 11.63 -1.34
C ARG A 104 -3.38 10.11 -1.28
N LEU A 105 -3.59 9.44 -2.42
CA LEU A 105 -3.66 7.97 -2.49
C LEU A 105 -2.37 7.32 -2.00
N MET A 106 -1.20 7.86 -2.36
CA MET A 106 0.09 7.32 -1.91
C MET A 106 0.29 7.48 -0.40
N ILE A 107 -0.12 8.61 0.19
CA ILE A 107 -0.07 8.81 1.64
C ILE A 107 -0.99 7.78 2.33
N ILE A 108 -2.21 7.59 1.83
CA ILE A 108 -3.15 6.59 2.34
C ILE A 108 -2.56 5.19 2.19
N PHE A 109 -1.97 4.86 1.05
CA PHE A 109 -1.34 3.57 0.77
C PHE A 109 -0.29 3.20 1.82
N TYR A 110 0.67 4.09 2.06
CA TYR A 110 1.71 3.84 3.05
C TYR A 110 1.15 3.80 4.48
N SER A 111 0.24 4.71 4.81
CA SER A 111 -0.35 4.78 6.16
C SER A 111 -1.18 3.55 6.49
N VAL A 112 -2.04 3.11 5.55
CA VAL A 112 -2.88 1.92 5.71
C VAL A 112 -2.01 0.66 5.82
N SER A 113 -1.01 0.52 4.94
CA SER A 113 -0.09 -0.63 4.99
C SER A 113 0.64 -0.72 6.34
N LEU A 114 1.10 0.41 6.89
CA LEU A 114 1.73 0.44 8.21
C LEU A 114 0.75 0.10 9.33
N VAL A 115 -0.43 0.72 9.34
CA VAL A 115 -1.44 0.50 10.39
C VAL A 115 -1.91 -0.95 10.41
N VAL A 116 -2.18 -1.53 9.23
CA VAL A 116 -2.64 -2.92 9.15
C VAL A 116 -1.51 -3.89 9.53
N GLY A 117 -0.26 -3.64 9.12
CA GLY A 117 0.86 -4.47 9.58
C GLY A 117 1.05 -4.44 11.11
N ILE A 118 0.77 -3.31 11.77
CA ILE A 118 0.78 -3.24 13.25
C ILE A 118 -0.41 -4.03 13.83
N ILE A 119 -1.60 -3.92 13.24
CA ILE A 119 -2.78 -4.68 13.69
C ILE A 119 -2.54 -6.18 13.56
N ASP A 120 -2.01 -6.65 12.43
CA ASP A 120 -1.72 -8.06 12.19
C ASP A 120 -0.70 -8.59 13.20
N TYR A 121 0.37 -7.84 13.48
CA TYR A 121 1.34 -8.19 14.52
C TYR A 121 0.70 -8.27 15.91
N LEU A 122 -0.13 -7.29 16.28
CA LEU A 122 -0.82 -7.32 17.57
C LEU A 122 -1.79 -8.49 17.68
N LEU A 123 -2.48 -8.85 16.60
CA LEU A 123 -3.38 -10.01 16.55
C LEU A 123 -2.60 -11.32 16.66
N LEU A 124 -1.44 -11.41 16.03
CA LEU A 124 -0.54 -12.55 16.10
C LEU A 124 -0.07 -12.80 17.55
N LEU A 125 0.31 -11.74 18.28
CA LEU A 125 0.69 -11.84 19.70
C LEU A 125 -0.43 -12.34 20.61
N GLN A 126 -1.70 -12.28 20.20
CA GLN A 126 -2.83 -12.83 20.95
C GLN A 126 -3.02 -14.33 20.74
N ILE A 127 -2.28 -14.95 19.81
CA ILE A 127 -2.36 -16.38 19.49
C ILE A 127 -1.06 -17.04 19.97
N PRO A 128 -1.07 -17.78 21.11
CA PRO A 128 0.16 -18.30 21.73
C PRO A 128 1.05 -19.12 20.78
N MET A 129 0.44 -19.98 19.98
CA MET A 129 1.18 -20.79 18.99
C MET A 129 1.83 -19.95 17.90
N ALA A 130 1.21 -18.84 17.49
CA ALA A 130 1.77 -17.97 16.46
C ALA A 130 2.87 -17.07 17.04
N SER A 131 2.69 -16.57 18.26
CA SER A 131 3.70 -15.75 18.95
C SER A 131 4.97 -16.53 19.27
N ASP A 132 4.85 -17.81 19.61
CA ASP A 132 6.01 -18.67 19.93
C ASP A 132 6.85 -18.99 18.68
N LEU A 133 6.23 -18.96 17.50
CA LEU A 133 6.90 -19.15 16.21
C LEU A 133 7.50 -17.86 15.65
N GLU A 134 7.22 -16.72 16.27
CA GLU A 134 7.70 -15.44 15.78
C GLU A 134 9.18 -15.21 16.11
N ASP A 135 10.00 -15.07 15.07
CA ASP A 135 11.45 -14.87 15.14
C ASP A 135 11.88 -13.39 15.10
N GLY A 136 10.92 -12.47 15.22
CA GLY A 136 11.12 -11.02 15.05
C GLY A 136 11.05 -10.54 13.60
N SER A 137 10.69 -11.41 12.65
CA SER A 137 10.40 -11.03 11.27
C SER A 137 9.34 -9.94 11.16
N SER A 138 8.21 -10.04 11.88
CA SER A 138 7.14 -9.04 11.85
C SER A 138 7.60 -7.67 12.38
N MET A 139 8.36 -7.65 13.47
CA MET A 139 8.96 -6.41 13.99
C MET A 139 9.87 -5.74 12.96
N ARG A 140 10.66 -6.53 12.22
CA ARG A 140 11.54 -6.02 11.15
C ARG A 140 10.73 -5.46 9.98
N GLU A 141 9.61 -6.08 9.63
CA GLU A 141 8.71 -5.59 8.59
C GLU A 141 8.04 -4.27 8.97
N ILE A 142 7.55 -4.16 10.20
CA ILE A 142 7.01 -2.91 10.74
C ILE A 142 8.08 -1.81 10.70
N ALA A 143 9.29 -2.08 11.17
CA ALA A 143 10.40 -1.11 11.12
C ALA A 143 10.70 -0.64 9.68
N LYS A 144 10.74 -1.56 8.71
CA LYS A 144 10.88 -1.21 7.29
C LYS A 144 9.71 -0.36 6.79
N SER A 145 8.49 -0.66 7.19
CA SER A 145 7.29 0.09 6.80
C SER A 145 7.31 1.50 7.38
N VAL A 146 7.73 1.68 8.64
CA VAL A 146 7.92 2.99 9.27
C VAL A 146 8.94 3.83 8.50
N LEU A 147 10.11 3.24 8.17
CA LEU A 147 11.13 3.93 7.38
C LEU A 147 10.61 4.31 5.99
N THR A 148 9.86 3.43 5.35
CA THR A 148 9.22 3.66 4.06
C THR A 148 8.25 4.84 4.14
N CYS A 149 7.40 4.89 5.17
CA CYS A 149 6.50 6.01 5.43
C CYS A 149 7.26 7.32 5.64
N ALA A 150 8.30 7.30 6.48
CA ALA A 150 9.11 8.47 6.82
C ALA A 150 9.83 9.08 5.61
N ILE A 151 10.16 8.27 4.60
CA ILE A 151 10.79 8.73 3.36
C ILE A 151 9.74 9.25 2.37
N TRP A 152 8.72 8.44 2.09
CA TRP A 152 7.84 8.70 0.95
C TRP A 152 6.69 9.66 1.26
N ILE A 153 6.14 9.65 2.48
CA ILE A 153 5.05 10.57 2.84
C ILE A 153 5.51 12.03 2.71
N PRO A 154 6.65 12.46 3.31
CA PRO A 154 7.14 13.82 3.12
C PRO A 154 7.45 14.15 1.66
N TYR A 155 7.97 13.18 0.89
CA TYR A 155 8.21 13.34 -0.54
C TYR A 155 6.92 13.69 -1.28
N PHE A 156 5.82 12.97 -1.06
CA PHE A 156 4.54 13.25 -1.72
C PHE A 156 3.90 14.59 -1.28
N ILE A 157 4.19 15.07 -0.07
CA ILE A 157 3.66 16.36 0.43
C ILE A 157 4.46 17.56 -0.10
N LYS A 158 5.79 17.46 -0.11
CA LYS A 158 6.70 18.59 -0.32
C LYS A 158 7.32 18.64 -1.72
N SER A 159 7.37 17.54 -2.46
CA SER A 159 8.07 17.48 -3.74
C SER A 159 7.43 18.39 -4.80
N VAL A 160 8.23 19.31 -5.33
CA VAL A 160 7.88 20.16 -6.48
C VAL A 160 7.53 19.31 -7.70
N ARG A 161 8.29 18.22 -7.93
CA ARG A 161 8.02 17.29 -9.03
C ARG A 161 6.65 16.64 -8.91
N VAL A 162 6.28 16.17 -7.72
CA VAL A 162 4.97 15.55 -7.48
C VAL A 162 3.85 16.56 -7.76
N ARG A 163 3.96 17.78 -7.22
CA ARG A 163 2.98 18.86 -7.45
C ARG A 163 2.84 19.24 -8.93
N ASN A 164 3.93 19.24 -9.67
CA ASN A 164 3.91 19.59 -11.09
C ASN A 164 3.46 18.43 -12.00
N THR A 165 3.64 17.18 -11.57
CA THR A 165 3.30 16.00 -12.36
C THR A 165 1.83 15.60 -12.23
N PHE A 166 1.28 15.66 -11.02
CA PHE A 166 -0.06 15.16 -10.71
C PHE A 166 -1.07 16.31 -10.61
N VAL A 167 -1.55 16.76 -11.77
CA VAL A 167 -2.44 17.94 -11.88
C VAL A 167 -3.75 17.67 -12.66
N ASN A 168 -3.91 16.46 -13.21
CA ASN A 168 -5.06 16.06 -14.06
C ASN A 168 -6.28 15.52 -13.28
#